data_AF-A0A964QUG8-F1
#
_entry.id   AF-A0A964QUG8-F1
#
_cell.length_a   1.000
_cell.length_b   1.000
_cell.length_c   1.000
_cell.angle_alpha   90.00
_cell.angle_beta   90.00
_cell.angle_gamma   90.00
#
_symmetry.space_group_name_H-M   'P 1'
#
loop_
_entity.id
_entity.type
_entity.pdbx_description
1 polymer ?
#
loop_
_entity_poly.entity_id
_entity_poly.type
_entity_poly.pdbx_seq_one_letter_code
_entity_poly.pdbx_strand_id
1 'polypeptide(L)'
;MIPARTSAFYVANLGSEVSRLQSALANGDTTLAEGALQRAKTIFERLSEMPLREAERAEIKILREVIEDLPNKNPHFSVDAASLRDYFLPFAHRLLDMTH
;
A
#
# COMPACT_ATOMS: atom_id res chain seq x y z
N MET A 1 16.75 13.85 -8.11
CA MET A 1 16.44 13.83 -6.66
C MET A 1 14.94 14.00 -6.53
N ILE A 2 14.22 12.97 -6.06
CA ILE A 2 12.79 13.14 -5.72
C ILE A 2 12.74 13.82 -4.35
N PRO A 3 11.90 14.85 -4.15
CA PRO A 3 11.78 15.47 -2.84
C PRO A 3 11.23 14.44 -1.86
N ALA A 4 11.89 14.24 -0.71
CA ALA A 4 11.41 13.36 0.37
C ALA A 4 9.95 13.68 0.81
N ARG A 5 9.49 14.92 0.58
CA ARG A 5 8.09 15.33 0.79
C ARG A 5 7.11 14.61 -0.15
N THR A 6 7.53 14.28 -1.36
CA THR A 6 6.71 13.61 -2.38
C THR A 6 6.53 12.13 -2.06
N SER A 7 7.60 11.42 -1.66
CA SER A 7 7.51 10.02 -1.19
C SER A 7 6.66 9.91 0.07
N ALA A 8 6.87 10.80 1.07
CA ALA A 8 6.04 10.90 2.28
C ALA A 8 4.55 11.04 1.98
N PHE A 9 4.22 11.90 1.01
CA PHE A 9 2.85 12.13 0.62
C PHE A 9 2.19 10.87 0.03
N TYR A 10 2.87 10.16 -0.89
CA TYR A 10 2.32 8.94 -1.48
C TYR A 10 2.17 7.81 -0.45
N VAL A 11 3.17 7.62 0.43
CA VAL A 11 3.10 6.58 1.48
C VAL A 11 1.98 6.85 2.47
N ALA A 12 1.81 8.10 2.92
CA ALA A 12 0.71 8.45 3.82
C ALA A 12 -0.66 8.21 3.18
N ASN A 13 -0.82 8.60 1.91
CA ASN A 13 -2.05 8.32 1.17
C ASN A 13 -2.29 6.82 0.97
N LEU A 14 -1.24 6.05 0.71
CA LEU A 14 -1.35 4.59 0.59
C LEU A 14 -1.90 3.98 1.89
N GLY A 15 -1.37 4.38 3.04
CA GLY A 15 -1.86 3.90 4.34
C GLY A 15 -3.34 4.22 4.58
N SER A 16 -3.78 5.42 4.18
CA SER A 16 -5.19 5.81 4.23
C SER A 16 -6.07 4.96 3.32
N GLU A 17 -5.66 4.70 2.07
CA GLU A 17 -6.43 3.86 1.15
C GLU A 17 -6.49 2.39 1.57
N VAL A 18 -5.39 1.84 2.09
CA VAL A 18 -5.35 0.47 2.62
C VAL A 18 -6.28 0.33 3.83
N SER A 19 -6.26 1.29 4.76
CA SER A 19 -7.18 1.30 5.90
C SER A 19 -8.64 1.39 5.45
N ARG A 20 -8.93 2.22 4.45
CA ARG A 20 -10.26 2.36 3.86
C ARG A 20 -10.73 1.07 3.18
N LEU A 21 -9.84 0.40 2.43
CA LEU A 21 -10.12 -0.89 1.80
C LEU A 21 -10.51 -1.94 2.85
N GLN A 22 -9.72 -2.08 3.91
CA GLN A 22 -10.01 -3.05 4.97
C GLN A 22 -11.35 -2.79 5.65
N SER A 23 -11.65 -1.52 5.97
CA SER A 23 -12.92 -1.14 6.57
C SER A 23 -14.10 -1.43 5.63
N ALA A 24 -13.96 -1.13 4.34
CA ALA A 24 -14.99 -1.42 3.34
C ALA A 24 -15.25 -2.93 3.20
N LEU A 25 -14.19 -3.73 3.13
CA LEU A 25 -14.29 -5.20 3.08
C LEU A 25 -14.96 -5.76 4.33
N ALA A 26 -14.59 -5.28 5.52
CA ALA A 26 -15.20 -5.69 6.78
C ALA A 26 -16.70 -5.36 6.86
N ASN A 27 -17.13 -4.27 6.21
CA ASN A 27 -18.53 -3.84 6.16
C ASN A 27 -19.30 -4.41 4.95
N GLY A 28 -18.66 -5.17 4.07
CA GLY A 28 -19.28 -5.69 2.84
C GLY A 28 -19.57 -4.60 1.80
N ASP A 29 -18.99 -3.41 1.91
CA ASP A 29 -19.17 -2.32 0.96
C ASP A 29 -18.21 -2.50 -0.23
N THR A 30 -18.67 -3.23 -1.23
CA THR A 30 -17.86 -3.58 -2.41
C THR A 30 -17.48 -2.35 -3.24
N THR A 31 -18.37 -1.35 -3.35
CA THR A 31 -18.10 -0.13 -4.12
C THR A 31 -16.99 0.69 -3.47
N LEU A 32 -17.04 0.85 -2.14
CA LEU A 32 -16.00 1.57 -1.43
C LEU A 32 -14.66 0.82 -1.46
N ALA A 33 -14.70 -0.51 -1.38
CA ALA A 33 -13.53 -1.37 -1.47
C ALA A 33 -12.85 -1.26 -2.84
N GLU A 34 -13.60 -1.38 -3.93
CA GLU A 34 -13.09 -1.21 -5.30
C GLU A 34 -12.47 0.17 -5.51
N GLY A 35 -13.14 1.23 -5.04
CA GLY A 35 -12.62 2.59 -5.15
C GLY A 35 -11.33 2.80 -4.35
N ALA A 36 -11.23 2.24 -3.14
CA ALA A 36 -10.03 2.30 -2.31
C ALA A 36 -8.87 1.53 -2.95
N LEU A 37 -9.14 0.33 -3.46
CA LEU A 37 -8.14 -0.47 -4.16
C LEU A 37 -7.61 0.24 -5.41
N GLN A 38 -8.49 0.83 -6.21
CA GLN A 38 -8.07 1.53 -7.43
C GLN A 38 -7.15 2.72 -7.12
N ARG A 39 -7.45 3.48 -6.06
CA ARG A 39 -6.57 4.57 -5.62
C ARG A 39 -5.24 4.06 -5.08
N ALA A 40 -5.24 2.97 -4.32
CA ALA A 40 -4.02 2.32 -3.86
C ALA A 40 -3.13 1.87 -5.05
N LYS A 41 -3.73 1.26 -6.09
CA LYS A 41 -3.02 0.88 -7.33
C LYS A 41 -2.35 2.08 -8.01
N THR A 42 -3.07 3.18 -8.17
CA THR A 42 -2.50 4.41 -8.72
C THR A 42 -1.33 4.94 -7.88
N ILE A 43 -1.41 4.84 -6.55
CA ILE A 43 -0.30 5.24 -5.68
C ILE A 43 0.91 4.31 -5.85
N PHE A 44 0.70 2.99 -5.97
CA PHE A 44 1.79 2.05 -6.26
C PHE A 44 2.48 2.35 -7.61
N GLU A 45 1.72 2.71 -8.64
CA GLU A 45 2.28 3.14 -9.92
C GLU A 45 3.19 4.37 -9.73
N ARG A 46 2.73 5.39 -9.00
CA ARG A 46 3.54 6.58 -8.69
C ARG A 46 4.78 6.27 -7.87
N LEU A 47 4.70 5.37 -6.90
CA LEU A 47 5.85 4.92 -6.12
C LEU A 47 6.85 4.15 -7.00
N SER A 48 6.38 3.37 -7.98
CA SER A 48 7.25 2.60 -8.88
C SER A 48 8.05 3.47 -9.86
N GLU A 49 7.53 4.66 -10.19
CA GLU A 49 8.19 5.67 -11.04
C GLU A 49 9.35 6.38 -10.31
N MET A 50 9.48 6.21 -9.00
CA MET A 50 10.51 6.86 -8.20
C MET A 50 11.89 6.19 -8.36
N PRO A 51 13.02 6.92 -8.20
CA PRO A 51 14.37 6.39 -8.25
C PRO A 51 14.69 5.65 -6.93
N LEU A 52 13.94 4.59 -6.67
CA LEU A 52 14.11 3.71 -5.54
C LEU A 52 15.28 2.75 -5.77
N ARG A 53 15.76 2.12 -4.71
CA ARG A 53 16.66 0.97 -4.79
C ARG A 53 15.89 -0.29 -5.15
N GLU A 54 16.61 -1.31 -5.59
CA GLU A 54 16.02 -2.60 -5.99
C GLU A 54 15.23 -3.26 -4.84
N ALA A 55 15.79 -3.26 -3.63
CA ALA A 55 15.12 -3.80 -2.44
C ALA A 55 13.77 -3.12 -2.15
N GLU A 56 13.71 -1.79 -2.27
CA GLU A 56 12.49 -1.00 -2.05
C GLU A 56 11.44 -1.29 -3.12
N ARG A 57 11.86 -1.43 -4.39
CA ARG A 57 10.96 -1.83 -5.47
C ARG A 57 10.38 -3.22 -5.24
N ALA A 58 11.20 -4.17 -4.78
CA ALA A 58 10.75 -5.51 -4.45
C ALA A 58 9.72 -5.48 -3.30
N GLU A 59 9.98 -4.70 -2.26
CA GLU A 59 9.08 -4.57 -1.11
C GLU A 59 7.73 -3.92 -1.51
N ILE A 60 7.76 -2.86 -2.32
CA ILE A 60 6.54 -2.25 -2.88
C ILE A 60 5.76 -3.23 -3.74
N LYS A 61 6.45 -4.04 -4.56
CA LYS A 61 5.81 -5.04 -5.40
C LYS A 61 5.07 -6.08 -4.57
N ILE A 62 5.71 -6.62 -3.54
CA ILE A 62 5.09 -7.59 -2.62
C ILE A 62 3.89 -6.97 -1.92
N LEU A 63 4.03 -5.75 -1.41
CA LEU A 63 2.92 -5.05 -0.75
C LEU A 63 1.75 -4.86 -1.72
N ARG A 64 2.02 -4.46 -2.97
CA ARG A 64 0.99 -4.36 -4.01
C ARG A 64 0.26 -5.68 -4.22
N GLU A 65 0.99 -6.78 -4.39
CA GLU A 65 0.41 -8.11 -4.59
C GLU A 65 -0.51 -8.51 -3.42
N VAL A 66 -0.08 -8.27 -2.17
CA VAL A 66 -0.90 -8.52 -0.98
C VAL A 66 -2.18 -7.67 -0.97
N ILE A 67 -2.07 -6.36 -1.25
CA ILE A 67 -3.23 -5.45 -1.26
C ILE A 67 -4.22 -5.82 -2.37
N GLU A 68 -3.73 -6.17 -3.55
CA GLU A 68 -4.56 -6.55 -4.70
C GLU A 68 -5.29 -7.88 -4.47
N ASP A 69 -4.77 -8.73 -3.58
CA ASP A 69 -5.35 -10.02 -3.26
C ASP A 69 -6.44 -9.96 -2.17
N LEU A 70 -6.44 -8.94 -1.30
CA LEU A 70 -7.40 -8.79 -0.20
C LEU A 70 -8.90 -8.91 -0.59
N PRO A 71 -9.38 -8.34 -1.71
CA PRO A 71 -10.79 -8.43 -2.09
C PRO A 71 -11.18 -9.77 -2.73
N ASN A 72 -10.21 -10.66 -3.02
CA ASN A 72 -10.50 -11.93 -3.67
C ASN A 72 -11.33 -12.82 -2.75
N LYS A 73 -12.29 -13.56 -3.32
CA LYS A 73 -13.11 -14.52 -2.56
C LYS A 73 -12.26 -15.61 -1.90
N ASN A 74 -11.15 -15.97 -2.55
CA ASN A 74 -10.15 -16.91 -2.07
C ASN A 74 -8.77 -16.25 -2.20
N PRO A 75 -8.36 -15.41 -1.23
CA PRO A 75 -7.06 -14.75 -1.29
C PRO A 75 -5.94 -15.79 -1.19
N HIS A 76 -4.89 -15.60 -1.98
CA HIS A 76 -3.65 -16.37 -1.89
C HIS A 76 -2.93 -16.08 -0.56
N PHE A 77 -2.94 -14.83 -0.13
CA PHE A 77 -2.30 -14.36 1.08
C PHE A 77 -3.30 -14.34 2.24
N SER A 78 -2.99 -15.08 3.31
CA SER A 78 -3.74 -14.99 4.56
C SER A 78 -3.14 -13.86 5.41
N VAL A 79 -3.61 -12.64 5.17
CA VAL A 79 -3.15 -11.44 5.90
C VAL A 79 -4.35 -10.77 6.57
N ASP A 80 -4.35 -10.77 7.89
CA ASP A 80 -5.34 -10.03 8.66
C ASP A 80 -5.01 -8.53 8.73
N ALA A 81 -5.99 -7.74 9.17
CA ALA A 81 -5.85 -6.29 9.21
C ALA A 81 -4.83 -5.76 10.23
N ALA A 82 -4.59 -6.48 11.32
CA ALA A 82 -3.55 -6.13 12.30
C ALA A 82 -2.16 -6.39 11.71
N SER A 83 -1.95 -7.57 11.14
CA SER A 83 -0.70 -7.96 10.48
C SER A 83 -0.28 -6.95 9.40
N LEU A 84 -1.22 -6.52 8.55
CA LEU A 84 -0.91 -5.54 7.50
C LEU A 84 -0.55 -4.16 8.07
N ARG A 85 -1.24 -3.71 9.12
CA ARG A 85 -1.00 -2.42 9.79
C ARG A 85 0.34 -2.42 10.52
N ASP A 86 0.66 -3.50 11.22
CA ASP A 86 1.91 -3.68 11.95
C ASP A 86 3.10 -3.75 10.98
N TYR A 87 2.89 -4.27 9.77
CA TYR A 87 3.87 -4.23 8.68
C TYR A 87 4.01 -2.84 8.03
N PHE A 88 2.91 -2.13 7.85
CA PHE A 88 2.87 -0.90 7.05
C PHE A 88 3.70 0.23 7.67
N LEU A 89 3.67 0.41 8.99
CA LEU A 89 4.38 1.50 9.66
C LEU A 89 5.92 1.35 9.53
N PRO A 90 6.51 0.18 9.83
CA PRO A 90 7.94 -0.05 9.59
C PRO A 90 8.33 0.10 8.11
N PHE A 91 7.49 -0.37 7.18
CA PHE A 91 7.70 -0.18 5.74
C PHE A 91 7.74 1.31 5.37
N ALA A 92 6.76 2.08 5.85
CA ALA A 92 6.68 3.51 5.61
C ALA A 92 7.94 4.23 6.13
N HIS A 93 8.36 3.93 7.36
CA HIS A 93 9.59 4.52 7.91
C HIS A 93 10.82 4.19 7.08
N ARG A 94 11.00 2.93 6.68
CA ARG A 94 12.10 2.54 5.78
C ARG A 94 12.05 3.33 4.49
N LEU A 95 10.91 3.39 3.81
CA LEU A 95 10.82 4.09 2.52
C LEU A 95 11.12 5.59 2.64
N LEU A 96 10.81 6.21 3.79
CA LEU A 96 11.03 7.64 4.02
C LEU A 96 12.46 7.97 4.43
N ASP A 97 13.03 7.24 5.38
CA ASP A 97 14.42 7.39 5.82
C ASP A 97 15.41 7.16 4.66
N MET A 98 15.00 6.35 3.68
CA MET A 98 15.80 5.97 2.51
C MET A 98 15.68 6.94 1.33
N THR A 99 14.76 7.91 1.39
CA THR A 99 14.62 8.99 0.38
C THR A 99 15.38 10.28 0.74
N HIS A 100 16.19 10.24 1.80
CA HIS A 100 17.07 11.33 2.25
C HIS A 100 18.51 11.20 1.74
#